data_AF-A0A0K1E954-F1
#
_entry.id   AF-A0A0K1E954-F1
#
_cell.length_a   1.000
_cell.length_b   1.000
_cell.length_c   1.000
_cell.angle_alpha   90.00
_cell.angle_beta   90.00
_cell.angle_gamma   90.00
#
_symmetry.space_group_name_H-M   'P 1'
#
loop_
_entity.id
_entity.type
_entity.pdbx_description
1 polymer ?
#
loop_
_entity_poly.entity_id
_entity_poly.type
_entity_poly.pdbx_seq_one_letter_code
_entity_poly.pdbx_strand_id
1 'polypeptide(L)'
;MNQLKTIGLDEELDEIDGQLAQTEISTAADPLTLHLTAAFTQLRQDLLQVRAQEVSRHDAVKAADARAYPVDDELNAISDEVKVAVLALAENNYQHPLYRQFYSGQSPSALKRPVLGEQLETMRTWVALLADQGSAVLAEIGVRLAPIIQRADEVVDAQTVAQQRLDVFERGARKAFVDRVNGQRKLAFGRIGEIIHATPGRKLTSSYAERFFQHGPSARTPTIAGMERLVARQKAKLDRLEARLAEMKSKQDQQRQAQQEAQLEERRLKVVEAEKRAAAAMAELEALKEQIAKEQGASAMS
;
A
#
# COMPACT_ATOMS: atom_id res chain seq x y z
N MET A 1 -15.87 -40.14 18.17
CA MET A 1 -16.48 -39.71 16.89
C MET A 1 -15.49 -38.78 16.21
N ASN A 2 -14.95 -39.15 15.06
CA ASN A 2 -14.07 -38.27 14.29
C ASN A 2 -14.90 -37.10 13.72
N GLN A 3 -14.48 -35.88 14.02
CA GLN A 3 -15.12 -34.66 13.51
C GLN A 3 -14.67 -34.41 12.07
N LEU A 4 -15.62 -34.06 11.20
CA LEU A 4 -15.32 -33.65 9.83
C LEU A 4 -14.47 -32.37 9.84
N LYS A 5 -13.36 -32.34 9.08
CA LYS A 5 -12.53 -31.14 8.91
C LYS A 5 -13.34 -30.03 8.24
N THR A 6 -13.42 -28.88 8.91
CA THR A 6 -13.89 -27.61 8.36
C THR A 6 -12.81 -26.99 7.48
N ILE A 7 -13.17 -26.54 6.29
CA ILE A 7 -12.29 -25.82 5.38
C ILE A 7 -12.13 -24.39 5.87
N GLY A 8 -10.87 -23.95 6.03
CA GLY A 8 -10.51 -22.58 6.35
C GLY A 8 -10.75 -21.61 5.20
N LEU A 9 -10.98 -20.32 5.51
CA LEU A 9 -11.12 -19.27 4.48
C LEU A 9 -9.81 -19.05 3.71
N ASP A 10 -8.69 -19.28 4.39
CA ASP A 10 -7.31 -19.17 3.94
C ASP A 10 -6.80 -20.40 3.19
N GLU A 11 -7.57 -21.51 3.14
CA GLU A 11 -7.21 -22.66 2.31
C GLU A 11 -7.20 -22.27 0.82
N GLU A 12 -6.21 -22.80 0.09
CA GLU A 12 -6.09 -22.57 -1.34
C GLU A 12 -7.25 -23.22 -2.09
N LEU A 13 -7.76 -22.54 -3.14
CA LEU A 13 -8.89 -23.05 -3.92
C LEU A 13 -8.58 -24.41 -4.59
N ASP A 14 -7.31 -24.73 -4.82
CA ASP A 14 -6.88 -26.05 -5.32
C ASP A 14 -7.02 -27.15 -4.26
N GLU A 15 -6.69 -26.87 -3.00
CA GLU A 15 -6.90 -27.81 -1.90
C GLU A 15 -8.41 -28.05 -1.66
N ILE A 16 -9.21 -27.00 -1.82
CA ILE A 16 -10.68 -27.10 -1.75
C ILE A 16 -11.22 -27.94 -2.91
N ASP A 17 -10.72 -27.76 -4.14
CA ASP A 17 -11.14 -28.59 -5.29
C ASP A 17 -10.81 -30.06 -5.05
N GLY A 18 -9.60 -30.39 -4.58
CA GLY A 18 -9.20 -31.76 -4.28
C GLY A 18 -10.13 -32.44 -3.27
N GLN A 19 -10.52 -31.70 -2.22
CA GLN A 19 -11.45 -32.18 -1.21
C GLN A 19 -12.88 -32.39 -1.75
N LEU A 20 -13.36 -31.47 -2.60
CA LEU A 20 -14.66 -31.58 -3.25
C LEU A 20 -14.69 -32.73 -4.26
N ALA A 21 -13.64 -32.87 -5.08
CA ALA A 21 -13.48 -33.94 -6.05
C ALA A 21 -13.47 -35.32 -5.39
N GLN A 22 -12.73 -35.48 -4.29
CA GLN A 22 -12.75 -36.72 -3.51
C GLN A 22 -14.17 -37.07 -3.04
N THR A 23 -14.91 -36.08 -2.55
CA THR A 23 -16.27 -36.30 -2.02
C THR A 23 -17.25 -36.64 -3.13
N GLU A 24 -17.17 -35.92 -4.25
CA GLU A 24 -17.94 -36.20 -5.47
C GLU A 24 -17.70 -37.62 -5.98
N ILE A 25 -16.43 -38.00 -6.19
CA ILE A 25 -16.05 -39.31 -6.71
C ILE A 25 -16.48 -40.42 -5.76
N SER A 26 -16.19 -40.28 -4.45
CA SER A 26 -16.56 -41.29 -3.46
C SER A 26 -18.09 -41.48 -3.35
N THR A 27 -18.87 -40.39 -3.44
CA THR A 27 -20.34 -40.50 -3.41
C THR A 27 -20.91 -41.08 -4.70
N ALA A 28 -20.31 -40.78 -5.85
CA ALA A 28 -20.72 -41.35 -7.14
C ALA A 28 -20.45 -42.86 -7.23
N ALA A 29 -19.40 -43.33 -6.57
CA ALA A 29 -18.98 -44.73 -6.58
C ALA A 29 -19.84 -45.65 -5.70
N ASP A 30 -20.68 -45.10 -4.81
CA ASP A 30 -21.52 -45.89 -3.91
C ASP A 30 -23.02 -45.66 -4.18
N PRO A 31 -23.78 -46.71 -4.56
CA PRO A 31 -25.22 -46.60 -4.77
C PRO A 31 -26.01 -46.01 -3.59
N LEU A 32 -25.53 -46.17 -2.35
CA LEU A 32 -26.22 -45.62 -1.16
C LEU A 32 -26.09 -44.09 -1.05
N THR A 33 -25.02 -43.51 -1.58
CA THR A 33 -24.71 -42.08 -1.45
C THR A 33 -24.74 -41.33 -2.78
N LEU A 34 -25.06 -42.01 -3.89
CA LEU A 34 -25.17 -41.44 -5.24
C LEU A 34 -26.04 -40.17 -5.31
N HIS A 35 -27.12 -40.11 -4.52
CA HIS A 35 -28.01 -38.94 -4.47
C HIS A 35 -27.34 -37.67 -3.89
N LEU A 36 -26.17 -37.79 -3.25
CA LEU A 36 -25.39 -36.66 -2.72
C LEU A 36 -24.44 -36.06 -3.77
N THR A 37 -24.09 -36.82 -4.81
CA THR A 37 -23.05 -36.45 -5.79
C THR A 37 -23.34 -35.11 -6.48
N ALA A 38 -24.58 -34.90 -6.93
CA ALA A 38 -24.94 -33.72 -7.71
C ALA A 38 -24.63 -32.38 -6.99
N ALA A 39 -24.76 -32.35 -5.66
CA ALA A 39 -24.45 -31.16 -4.89
C ALA A 39 -22.95 -30.85 -4.86
N PHE A 40 -22.09 -31.87 -4.85
CA PHE A 40 -20.64 -31.69 -4.91
C PHE A 40 -20.17 -31.33 -6.33
N THR A 41 -20.80 -31.91 -7.36
CA THR A 41 -20.59 -31.49 -8.75
C THR A 41 -20.89 -30.00 -8.93
N GLN A 42 -22.02 -29.52 -8.39
CA GLN A 42 -22.36 -28.09 -8.46
C GLN A 42 -21.35 -27.22 -7.72
N LEU A 43 -20.91 -27.63 -6.52
CA LEU A 43 -19.90 -26.87 -5.77
C LEU A 43 -18.58 -26.74 -6.52
N ARG A 44 -18.18 -27.74 -7.30
CA ARG A 44 -16.98 -27.66 -8.14
C ARG A 44 -17.17 -26.73 -9.34
N GLN A 45 -18.36 -26.70 -9.94
CA GLN A 45 -18.68 -25.71 -10.98
C GLN A 45 -18.65 -24.28 -10.43
N ASP A 46 -19.24 -24.07 -9.24
CA ASP A 46 -19.18 -22.79 -8.52
C ASP A 46 -17.74 -22.40 -8.19
N LEU A 47 -16.89 -23.35 -7.81
CA LEU A 47 -15.48 -23.11 -7.50
C LEU A 47 -14.72 -22.53 -8.70
N LEU A 48 -15.00 -22.99 -9.92
CA LEU A 48 -14.37 -22.44 -11.12
C LEU A 48 -14.69 -20.95 -11.30
N GLN A 49 -15.92 -20.54 -10.98
CA GLN A 49 -16.33 -19.13 -11.03
C GLN A 49 -15.62 -18.30 -9.95
N VAL A 50 -15.56 -18.81 -8.72
CA VAL A 50 -14.84 -18.15 -7.61
C VAL A 50 -13.35 -18.01 -7.92
N ARG A 51 -12.73 -19.05 -8.50
CA ARG A 51 -11.33 -19.04 -8.92
C ARG A 51 -11.07 -18.00 -10.01
N ALA A 52 -11.92 -17.94 -11.03
CA ALA A 52 -11.79 -16.94 -12.09
C ALA A 52 -11.87 -15.51 -11.53
N GLN A 53 -12.77 -15.27 -10.56
CA GLN A 53 -12.86 -13.98 -9.88
C GLN A 53 -11.59 -13.69 -9.07
N GLU A 54 -11.10 -14.65 -8.28
CA GLU A 54 -9.89 -14.48 -7.47
C GLU A 54 -8.67 -14.11 -8.31
N VAL A 55 -8.41 -14.86 -9.38
CA VAL A 55 -7.33 -14.58 -10.33
C VAL A 55 -7.49 -13.17 -10.92
N SER A 56 -8.69 -12.82 -11.40
CA SER A 56 -8.95 -11.51 -11.97
C SER A 56 -8.73 -10.37 -10.96
N ARG A 57 -9.07 -10.55 -9.68
CA ARG A 57 -8.82 -9.54 -8.63
C ARG A 57 -7.33 -9.39 -8.34
N HIS A 58 -6.60 -10.48 -8.20
CA HIS A 58 -5.15 -10.42 -8.00
C HIS A 58 -4.42 -9.79 -9.18
N ASP A 59 -4.82 -10.12 -10.42
CA ASP A 59 -4.24 -9.54 -11.61
C ASP A 59 -4.55 -8.04 -11.73
N ALA A 60 -5.74 -7.61 -11.31
CA ALA A 60 -6.08 -6.18 -11.26
C ALA A 60 -5.19 -5.40 -10.27
N VAL A 61 -4.88 -5.98 -9.10
CA VAL A 61 -3.93 -5.38 -8.14
C VAL A 61 -2.54 -5.28 -8.76
N LYS A 62 -2.01 -6.38 -9.31
CA LYS A 62 -0.70 -6.39 -9.97
C LYS A 62 -0.62 -5.41 -11.14
N ALA A 63 -1.69 -5.29 -11.93
CA ALA A 63 -1.76 -4.37 -13.05
C ALA A 63 -1.79 -2.91 -12.58
N ALA A 64 -2.45 -2.60 -11.47
CA ALA A 64 -2.42 -1.27 -10.87
C ALA A 64 -1.01 -0.95 -10.32
N ASP A 65 -0.37 -1.89 -9.63
CA ASP A 65 0.99 -1.74 -9.14
C ASP A 65 2.01 -1.55 -10.28
N ALA A 66 1.87 -2.31 -11.35
CA ALA A 66 2.75 -2.19 -12.52
C ALA A 66 2.67 -0.82 -13.19
N ARG A 67 1.51 -0.14 -13.13
CA ARG A 67 1.34 1.22 -13.67
C ARG A 67 2.03 2.29 -12.85
N ALA A 68 2.40 1.99 -11.60
CA ALA A 68 3.13 2.95 -10.77
C ALA A 68 4.55 3.18 -11.28
N TYR A 69 5.24 2.15 -11.78
CA TYR A 69 6.64 2.26 -12.17
C TYR A 69 6.92 3.29 -13.27
N PRO A 70 6.20 3.30 -14.42
CA PRO A 70 6.50 4.29 -15.45
C PRO A 70 6.26 5.73 -14.99
N VAL A 71 5.21 5.97 -14.20
CA VAL A 71 4.92 7.32 -13.67
C VAL A 71 5.96 7.74 -12.64
N ASP A 72 6.41 6.80 -11.80
CA ASP A 72 7.50 7.02 -10.85
C ASP A 72 8.83 7.34 -11.56
N ASP A 73 9.15 6.62 -12.64
CA ASP A 73 10.32 6.90 -13.48
C ASP A 73 10.29 8.33 -14.07
N GLU A 74 9.11 8.79 -14.48
CA GLU A 74 8.92 10.17 -14.95
C GLU A 74 9.12 11.20 -13.82
N LEU A 75 8.59 10.93 -12.62
CA LEU A 75 8.83 11.77 -11.44
C LEU A 75 10.32 11.79 -11.03
N ASN A 76 10.98 10.64 -11.15
CA ASN A 76 12.41 10.49 -10.90
C ASN A 76 13.25 11.33 -11.87
N ALA A 77 12.88 11.33 -13.16
CA ALA A 77 13.51 12.17 -14.17
C ALA A 77 13.31 13.66 -13.89
N ILE A 78 12.08 14.09 -13.54
CA ILE A 78 11.83 15.48 -13.16
C ILE A 78 12.65 15.88 -11.93
N SER A 79 12.79 15.01 -10.93
CA SER A 79 13.66 15.29 -9.78
C SER A 79 15.11 15.50 -10.21
N ASP A 80 15.65 14.67 -11.10
CA ASP A 80 17.02 14.87 -11.59
C ASP A 80 17.18 16.16 -12.39
N GLU A 81 16.18 16.54 -13.20
CA GLU A 81 16.17 17.81 -13.93
C GLU A 81 16.12 19.03 -13.00
N VAL A 82 15.24 19.03 -11.99
CA VAL A 82 15.16 20.09 -10.97
C VAL A 82 16.50 20.22 -10.25
N LYS A 83 17.13 19.10 -9.88
CA LYS A 83 18.45 19.11 -9.23
C LYS A 83 19.48 19.84 -10.08
N VAL A 84 19.58 19.51 -11.36
CA VAL A 84 20.54 20.10 -12.29
C VAL A 84 20.27 21.60 -12.47
N ALA A 85 19.02 21.99 -12.74
CA ALA A 85 18.64 23.38 -12.96
C ALA A 85 18.90 24.25 -11.71
N VAL A 86 18.55 23.75 -10.53
CA VAL A 86 18.76 24.48 -9.27
C VAL A 86 20.24 24.60 -8.93
N LEU A 87 21.05 23.55 -9.10
CA LEU A 87 22.49 23.64 -8.86
C LEU A 87 23.20 24.57 -9.86
N ALA A 88 22.73 24.64 -11.11
CA ALA A 88 23.25 25.60 -12.08
C ALA A 88 23.00 27.06 -11.64
N LEU A 89 21.80 27.36 -11.12
CA LEU A 89 21.47 28.68 -10.56
C LEU A 89 22.17 28.98 -9.23
N ALA A 90 22.49 27.93 -8.47
CA ALA A 90 23.14 28.01 -7.16
C ALA A 90 24.66 27.83 -7.21
N GLU A 91 25.29 27.93 -8.39
CA GLU A 91 26.75 27.78 -8.57
C GLU A 91 27.32 26.47 -7.95
N ASN A 92 26.59 25.36 -8.13
CA ASN A 92 26.89 24.04 -7.57
C ASN A 92 26.92 23.97 -6.02
N ASN A 93 26.29 24.92 -5.33
CA ASN A 93 26.21 24.93 -3.88
C ASN A 93 24.98 24.17 -3.35
N TYR A 94 25.21 22.97 -2.80
CA TYR A 94 24.19 22.13 -2.16
C TYR A 94 23.60 22.71 -0.87
N GLN A 95 24.25 23.74 -0.30
CA GLN A 95 23.75 24.44 0.88
C GLN A 95 22.97 25.70 0.52
N HIS A 96 22.86 26.03 -0.77
CA HIS A 96 22.14 27.19 -1.22
C HIS A 96 20.65 27.10 -0.83
N PRO A 97 20.02 28.20 -0.37
CA PRO A 97 18.61 28.21 0.04
C PRO A 97 17.67 27.64 -1.03
N LEU A 98 17.89 27.99 -2.30
CA LEU A 98 17.13 27.45 -3.43
C LEU A 98 17.18 25.92 -3.51
N TYR A 99 18.36 25.32 -3.34
CA TYR A 99 18.51 23.85 -3.35
C TYR A 99 17.79 23.22 -2.17
N ARG A 100 17.96 23.80 -0.98
CA ARG A 100 17.32 23.32 0.24
C ARG A 100 15.80 23.47 0.20
N GLN A 101 15.25 24.43 -0.54
CA GLN A 101 13.80 24.60 -0.67
C GLN A 101 13.11 23.41 -1.35
N PHE A 102 13.75 22.80 -2.34
CA PHE A 102 13.19 21.63 -3.05
C PHE A 102 13.47 20.32 -2.31
N TYR A 103 14.69 20.15 -1.79
CA TYR A 103 15.14 18.88 -1.23
C TYR A 103 15.04 18.80 0.30
N SER A 104 14.85 19.92 0.99
CA SER A 104 14.68 20.04 2.45
C SER A 104 15.64 19.16 3.27
N GLY A 105 16.91 19.11 2.86
CA GLY A 105 17.95 18.31 3.51
C GLY A 105 17.97 16.81 3.15
N GLN A 106 17.01 16.32 2.37
CA GLN A 106 17.04 14.98 1.79
C GLN A 106 17.93 14.95 0.53
N SER A 107 18.52 13.79 0.23
CA SER A 107 19.19 13.61 -1.06
C SER A 107 18.16 13.27 -2.15
N PRO A 108 18.40 13.62 -3.42
CA PRO A 108 17.54 13.19 -4.53
C PRO A 108 17.35 11.67 -4.58
N SER A 109 18.39 10.90 -4.24
CA SER A 109 18.29 9.44 -4.15
C SER A 109 17.35 8.97 -3.03
N ALA A 110 17.29 9.69 -1.91
CA ALA A 110 16.37 9.38 -0.81
C ALA A 110 14.91 9.73 -1.18
N LEU A 111 14.70 10.86 -1.86
CA LEU A 111 13.38 11.29 -2.33
C LEU A 111 12.78 10.30 -3.34
N LYS A 112 13.59 9.77 -4.26
CA LYS A 112 13.19 8.85 -5.34
C LYS A 112 13.01 7.39 -4.92
N ARG A 113 13.24 7.07 -3.64
CA ARG A 113 13.26 5.68 -3.15
C ARG A 113 11.86 5.10 -2.91
N PRO A 114 10.88 5.85 -2.37
CA PRO A 114 9.50 5.41 -2.27
C PRO A 114 8.77 5.58 -3.61
N VAL A 115 8.18 4.52 -4.14
CA VAL A 115 7.38 4.59 -5.38
C VAL A 115 6.08 5.34 -5.12
N LEU A 116 5.86 6.46 -5.80
CA LEU A 116 4.67 7.35 -5.74
C LEU A 116 4.22 7.84 -4.34
N GLY A 117 4.80 7.39 -3.24
CA GLY A 117 4.38 7.75 -1.87
C GLY A 117 4.81 9.16 -1.45
N GLU A 118 5.79 9.25 -0.57
CA GLU A 118 6.30 10.54 -0.06
C GLU A 118 6.90 11.43 -1.17
N GLN A 119 7.42 10.80 -2.24
CA GLN A 119 7.90 11.51 -3.42
C GLN A 119 6.80 12.37 -4.05
N LEU A 120 5.60 11.80 -4.26
CA LEU A 120 4.48 12.50 -4.89
C LEU A 120 4.02 13.67 -4.03
N GLU A 121 3.86 13.46 -2.72
CA GLU A 121 3.51 14.51 -1.76
C GLU A 121 4.52 15.67 -1.79
N THR A 122 5.82 15.34 -1.78
CA THR A 122 6.90 16.34 -1.87
C THR A 122 6.83 17.10 -3.19
N MET A 123 6.77 16.38 -4.31
CA MET A 123 6.77 16.98 -5.65
C MET A 123 5.49 17.78 -5.95
N ARG A 124 4.37 17.48 -5.28
CA ARG A 124 3.16 18.31 -5.35
C ARG A 124 3.41 19.74 -4.89
N THR A 125 4.23 19.92 -3.85
CA THR A 125 4.61 21.26 -3.39
C THR A 125 5.49 22.00 -4.39
N TRP A 126 6.23 21.27 -5.25
CA TRP A 126 7.17 21.86 -6.18
C TRP A 126 6.50 22.62 -7.32
N VAL A 127 5.27 22.29 -7.71
CA VAL A 127 4.59 22.94 -8.84
C VAL A 127 4.50 24.45 -8.65
N ALA A 128 4.03 24.89 -7.48
CA ALA A 128 3.97 26.32 -7.15
C ALA A 128 5.38 26.90 -6.95
N LEU A 129 6.25 26.17 -6.24
CA LEU A 129 7.61 26.63 -5.97
C LEU A 129 8.41 26.89 -7.25
N LEU A 130 8.29 26.03 -8.26
CA LEU A 130 8.98 26.14 -9.54
C LEU A 130 8.52 27.35 -10.35
N ALA A 131 7.23 27.70 -10.26
CA ALA A 131 6.68 28.89 -10.90
C ALA A 131 7.18 30.19 -10.25
N ASP A 132 7.33 30.19 -8.91
CA ASP A 132 7.66 31.39 -8.13
C ASP A 132 9.15 31.79 -8.17
N GLN A 133 10.06 30.94 -8.66
CA GLN A 133 11.51 31.23 -8.64
C GLN A 133 11.98 32.27 -9.68
N GLY A 134 11.12 32.70 -10.61
CA GLY A 134 11.47 33.68 -11.65
C GLY A 134 12.44 33.16 -12.73
N SER A 135 12.74 31.85 -12.76
CA SER A 135 13.54 31.20 -13.80
C SER A 135 12.63 30.53 -14.84
N ALA A 136 12.79 30.89 -16.11
CA ALA A 136 12.03 30.30 -17.21
C ALA A 136 12.20 28.77 -17.31
N VAL A 137 13.43 28.28 -17.05
CA VAL A 137 13.74 26.84 -17.06
C VAL A 137 13.00 26.11 -15.95
N LEU A 138 12.96 26.67 -14.73
CA LEU A 138 12.25 26.06 -13.62
C LEU A 138 10.73 26.09 -13.84
N ALA A 139 10.19 27.19 -14.36
CA ALA A 139 8.78 27.31 -14.70
C ALA A 139 8.34 26.24 -15.73
N GLU A 140 9.15 25.99 -16.76
CA GLU A 140 8.88 24.96 -17.78
C GLU A 140 8.86 23.54 -17.18
N ILE A 141 9.77 23.24 -16.25
CA ILE A 141 9.76 21.97 -15.50
C ILE A 141 8.46 21.85 -14.69
N GLY A 142 8.01 22.94 -14.04
CA GLY A 142 6.75 22.96 -13.29
C GLY A 142 5.52 22.65 -14.15
N VAL A 143 5.48 23.17 -15.38
CA VAL A 143 4.42 22.89 -16.36
C VAL A 143 4.37 21.41 -16.74
N ARG A 144 5.53 20.76 -16.91
CA ARG A 144 5.61 19.31 -17.19
C ARG A 144 5.28 18.44 -15.97
N LEU A 145 5.64 18.90 -14.77
CA LEU A 145 5.41 18.16 -13.53
C LEU A 145 3.92 18.03 -13.18
N ALA A 146 3.13 19.08 -13.37
CA ALA A 146 1.70 19.09 -13.02
C ALA A 146 0.88 17.91 -13.62
N PRO A 147 0.93 17.62 -14.93
CA PRO A 147 0.21 16.47 -15.51
C PRO A 147 0.80 15.10 -15.10
N ILE A 148 2.07 15.03 -14.68
CA ILE A 148 2.66 13.78 -14.15
C ILE A 148 2.08 13.50 -12.76
N ILE A 149 1.95 14.52 -11.89
CA ILE A 149 1.31 14.40 -10.58
C ILE A 149 -0.13 13.90 -10.72
N GLN A 150 -0.90 14.47 -11.65
CA GLN A 150 -2.28 14.04 -11.87
C GLN A 150 -2.36 12.56 -12.24
N ARG A 151 -1.50 12.08 -13.16
CA ARG A 151 -1.43 10.66 -13.50
C ARG A 151 -0.99 9.79 -12.33
N ALA A 152 -0.09 10.28 -11.49
CA ALA A 152 0.34 9.56 -10.29
C ALA A 152 -0.81 9.40 -9.29
N ASP A 153 -1.61 10.45 -9.06
CA ASP A 153 -2.80 10.40 -8.21
C ASP A 153 -3.81 9.37 -8.74
N GLU A 154 -4.07 9.36 -10.06
CA GLU A 154 -4.94 8.37 -10.70
C GLU A 154 -4.45 6.91 -10.51
N VAL A 155 -3.13 6.69 -10.51
CA VAL A 155 -2.54 5.37 -10.25
C VAL A 155 -2.70 4.96 -8.79
N VAL A 156 -2.44 5.87 -7.83
CA VAL A 156 -2.61 5.61 -6.39
C VAL A 156 -4.08 5.27 -6.06
N ASP A 157 -5.01 6.00 -6.66
CA ASP A 157 -6.45 5.72 -6.54
C ASP A 157 -6.79 4.35 -7.15
N ALA A 158 -6.24 4.01 -8.32
CA ALA A 158 -6.46 2.72 -8.95
C ALA A 158 -5.92 1.55 -8.11
N GLN A 159 -4.74 1.70 -7.49
CA GLN A 159 -4.17 0.71 -6.56
C GLN A 159 -5.10 0.51 -5.35
N THR A 160 -5.57 1.60 -4.75
CA THR A 160 -6.49 1.58 -3.61
C THR A 160 -7.80 0.87 -3.97
N VAL A 161 -8.41 1.22 -5.10
CA VAL A 161 -9.66 0.60 -5.58
C VAL A 161 -9.46 -0.89 -5.91
N ALA A 162 -8.35 -1.26 -6.53
CA ALA A 162 -8.05 -2.66 -6.84
C ALA A 162 -7.93 -3.50 -5.55
N GLN A 163 -7.18 -3.01 -4.56
CA GLN A 163 -7.03 -3.68 -3.27
C GLN A 163 -8.36 -3.78 -2.53
N GLN A 164 -9.15 -2.70 -2.46
CA GLN A 164 -10.49 -2.72 -1.85
C GLN A 164 -11.42 -3.76 -2.50
N ARG A 165 -11.35 -3.92 -3.83
CA ARG A 165 -12.14 -4.92 -4.54
C ARG A 165 -11.72 -6.36 -4.22
N LEU A 166 -10.42 -6.62 -4.06
CA LEU A 166 -9.91 -7.91 -3.61
C LEU A 166 -10.40 -8.22 -2.18
N ASP A 167 -10.21 -7.26 -1.27
CA ASP A 167 -10.67 -7.31 0.11
C ASP A 167 -12.19 -7.62 0.25
N VAL A 168 -13.02 -6.93 -0.54
CA VAL A 168 -14.47 -7.14 -0.57
C VAL A 168 -14.81 -8.53 -1.11
N PHE A 169 -14.08 -9.01 -2.12
CA PHE A 169 -14.25 -10.37 -2.65
C PHE A 169 -13.92 -11.43 -1.59
N GLU A 170 -12.80 -11.29 -0.88
CA GLU A 170 -12.36 -12.23 0.16
C GLU A 170 -13.35 -12.33 1.31
N ARG A 171 -13.82 -11.17 1.82
CA ARG A 171 -14.81 -11.13 2.92
C ARG A 171 -16.23 -11.48 2.48
N GLY A 172 -16.54 -11.29 1.20
CA GLY A 172 -17.85 -11.52 0.61
C GLY A 172 -17.96 -12.88 -0.09
N ALA A 173 -17.72 -12.88 -1.41
CA ALA A 173 -17.98 -14.03 -2.28
C ALA A 173 -17.15 -15.26 -1.91
N ARG A 174 -15.85 -15.10 -1.60
CA ARG A 174 -14.99 -16.22 -1.20
C ARG A 174 -15.48 -16.83 0.10
N LYS A 175 -15.75 -16.01 1.12
CA LYS A 175 -16.31 -16.48 2.40
C LYS A 175 -17.64 -17.21 2.22
N ALA A 176 -18.57 -16.61 1.49
CA ALA A 176 -19.87 -17.23 1.22
C ALA A 176 -19.73 -18.59 0.51
N PHE A 177 -18.79 -18.72 -0.42
CA PHE A 177 -18.49 -19.99 -1.06
C PHE A 177 -17.95 -21.03 -0.06
N VAL A 178 -16.95 -20.67 0.76
CA VAL A 178 -16.38 -21.58 1.78
C VAL A 178 -17.44 -22.01 2.81
N ASP A 179 -18.30 -21.09 3.24
CA ASP A 179 -19.42 -21.40 4.15
C ASP A 179 -20.39 -22.41 3.51
N ARG A 180 -20.72 -22.24 2.22
CA ARG A 180 -21.58 -23.19 1.48
C ARG A 180 -20.93 -24.56 1.37
N VAL A 181 -19.65 -24.63 1.07
CA VAL A 181 -18.89 -25.89 1.02
C VAL A 181 -18.92 -26.58 2.38
N ASN A 182 -18.62 -25.87 3.46
CA ASN A 182 -18.64 -26.41 4.82
C ASN A 182 -20.04 -26.89 5.23
N GLY A 183 -21.08 -26.11 4.90
CA GLY A 183 -22.47 -26.48 5.12
C GLY A 183 -22.84 -27.79 4.41
N GLN A 184 -22.51 -27.89 3.11
CA GLN A 184 -22.83 -29.08 2.33
C GLN A 184 -22.06 -30.32 2.78
N ARG A 185 -20.79 -30.17 3.16
CA ARG A 185 -19.98 -31.25 3.74
C ARG A 185 -20.58 -31.77 5.04
N LYS A 186 -21.01 -30.87 5.93
CA LYS A 186 -21.68 -31.23 7.19
C LYS A 186 -23.01 -31.94 6.95
N LEU A 187 -23.82 -31.46 6.00
CA LEU A 187 -25.08 -32.10 5.62
C LEU A 187 -24.86 -33.50 5.05
N ALA A 188 -23.90 -33.68 4.14
CA ALA A 188 -23.55 -34.98 3.59
C ALA A 188 -23.06 -35.95 4.67
N PHE A 189 -22.21 -35.50 5.58
CA PHE A 189 -21.74 -36.32 6.70
C PHE A 189 -22.89 -36.81 7.59
N GLY A 190 -23.85 -35.93 7.90
CA GLY A 190 -25.06 -36.30 8.64
C GLY A 190 -25.91 -37.36 7.92
N ARG A 191 -26.19 -37.15 6.63
CA ARG A 191 -26.96 -38.11 5.80
C ARG A 191 -26.27 -39.46 5.67
N ILE A 192 -24.95 -39.48 5.54
CA ILE A 192 -24.19 -40.73 5.53
C ILE A 192 -24.28 -41.45 6.88
N GLY A 193 -24.29 -40.69 7.98
CA GLY A 193 -24.57 -41.23 9.32
C GLY A 193 -25.94 -41.91 9.40
N GLU A 194 -26.99 -41.29 8.86
CA GLU A 194 -28.34 -41.86 8.81
C GLU A 194 -28.39 -43.18 8.01
N ILE A 195 -27.68 -43.26 6.87
CA ILE A 195 -27.59 -44.48 6.05
C ILE A 195 -26.98 -45.65 6.82
N ILE A 196 -25.96 -45.40 7.64
CA ILE A 196 -25.33 -46.42 8.49
C ILE A 196 -26.37 -47.04 9.44
N HIS A 197 -27.22 -46.20 10.06
CA HIS A 197 -28.26 -46.66 10.98
C HIS A 197 -29.44 -47.35 10.25
N ALA A 198 -29.81 -46.87 9.07
CA ALA A 198 -30.94 -47.40 8.29
C ALA A 198 -30.65 -48.72 7.57
N THR A 199 -29.38 -49.15 7.50
CA THR A 199 -28.97 -50.37 6.75
C THR A 199 -28.26 -51.41 7.64
N PRO A 200 -28.88 -51.89 8.74
CA PRO A 200 -28.21 -52.78 9.71
C PRO A 200 -27.77 -54.11 9.09
N GLY A 201 -28.46 -54.59 8.04
CA GLY A 201 -28.13 -55.83 7.33
C GLY A 201 -26.83 -55.81 6.52
N ARG A 202 -26.24 -54.63 6.25
CA ARG A 202 -24.97 -54.51 5.49
C ARG A 202 -23.70 -54.44 6.35
N LYS A 203 -23.82 -54.45 7.69
CA LYS A 203 -22.67 -54.36 8.63
C LYS A 203 -21.70 -53.22 8.29
N LEU A 204 -22.21 -52.04 7.96
CA LEU A 204 -21.38 -50.87 7.69
C LEU A 204 -20.63 -50.47 8.97
N THR A 205 -19.32 -50.29 8.87
CA THR A 205 -18.48 -49.92 10.01
C THR A 205 -18.67 -48.44 10.37
N SER A 206 -18.26 -48.06 11.59
CA SER A 206 -18.26 -46.65 12.03
C SER A 206 -17.36 -45.74 11.17
N SER A 207 -16.40 -46.31 10.44
CA SER A 207 -15.52 -45.62 9.48
C SER A 207 -16.14 -45.46 8.08
N TYR A 208 -17.38 -45.91 7.85
CA TYR A 208 -18.00 -45.82 6.54
C TYR A 208 -18.14 -44.37 6.04
N ALA A 209 -18.44 -43.42 6.94
CA ALA A 209 -18.51 -41.99 6.59
C ALA A 209 -17.15 -41.41 6.18
N GLU A 210 -16.06 -41.96 6.71
CA GLU A 210 -14.71 -41.42 6.58
C GLU A 210 -14.18 -41.54 5.15
N ARG A 211 -14.51 -42.64 4.44
CA ARG A 211 -14.08 -42.88 3.05
C ARG A 211 -14.59 -41.85 2.02
N PHE A 212 -15.61 -41.07 2.40
CA PHE A 212 -16.22 -40.07 1.51
C PHE A 212 -15.53 -38.72 1.59
N PHE A 213 -14.70 -38.46 2.60
CA PHE A 213 -14.07 -37.15 2.77
C PHE A 213 -12.56 -37.32 2.80
N GLN A 214 -11.84 -36.49 2.05
CA GLN A 214 -10.38 -36.56 2.02
C GLN A 214 -9.80 -36.37 3.42
N HIS A 215 -9.02 -37.34 3.87
CA HIS A 215 -8.17 -37.19 5.04
C HIS A 215 -6.84 -36.65 4.54
N GLY A 216 -6.56 -35.38 4.80
CA GLY A 216 -5.26 -34.82 4.47
C GLY A 216 -4.14 -35.66 5.09
N PRO A 217 -2.92 -35.66 4.51
CA PRO A 217 -1.75 -36.18 5.19
C PRO A 217 -1.61 -35.40 6.49
N SER A 218 -1.92 -36.06 7.62
CA SER A 218 -2.24 -35.44 8.91
C SER A 218 -3.67 -34.88 9.05
N ALA A 219 -4.65 -35.76 9.10
CA ALA A 219 -5.82 -35.59 9.99
C ALA A 219 -5.42 -35.67 11.48
N ARG A 220 -4.32 -35.02 11.89
CA ARG A 220 -4.22 -34.55 13.27
C ARG A 220 -5.11 -33.33 13.30
N THR A 221 -6.27 -33.43 13.94
CA THR A 221 -6.96 -32.26 14.49
C THR A 221 -5.89 -31.28 14.95
N PRO A 222 -5.86 -30.03 14.44
CA PRO A 222 -4.89 -29.06 14.90
C PRO A 222 -4.94 -29.08 16.42
N THR A 223 -3.85 -29.55 17.05
CA THR A 223 -3.83 -29.56 18.51
C THR A 223 -3.89 -28.10 18.95
N ILE A 224 -4.46 -27.84 20.11
CA ILE A 224 -4.43 -26.49 20.70
C ILE A 224 -2.98 -25.96 20.65
N ALA A 225 -2.00 -26.80 21.01
CA ALA A 225 -0.58 -26.51 20.89
C ALA A 225 -0.09 -26.19 19.45
N GLY A 226 -0.62 -26.87 18.44
CA GLY A 226 -0.30 -26.60 17.03
C GLY A 226 -0.84 -25.25 16.55
N MET A 227 -2.09 -24.93 16.93
CA MET A 227 -2.70 -23.63 16.66
C MET A 227 -2.01 -22.51 17.44
N GLU A 228 -1.67 -22.73 18.70
CA GLU A 228 -0.88 -21.79 19.52
C GLU A 228 0.47 -21.49 18.89
N ARG A 229 1.17 -22.48 18.32
CA ARG A 229 2.42 -22.25 17.58
C ARG A 229 2.21 -21.47 16.29
N LEU A 230 1.13 -21.74 15.55
CA LEU A 230 0.80 -20.98 14.35
C LEU A 230 0.48 -19.52 14.71
N VAL A 231 -0.34 -19.30 15.74
CA VAL A 231 -0.64 -17.98 16.29
C VAL A 231 0.63 -17.28 16.75
N ALA A 232 1.52 -17.97 17.48
CA ALA A 232 2.79 -17.40 17.91
C ALA A 232 3.69 -17.00 16.72
N ARG A 233 3.74 -17.81 15.66
CA ARG A 233 4.48 -17.45 14.43
C ARG A 233 3.85 -16.27 13.69
N GLN A 234 2.52 -16.22 13.60
CA GLN A 234 1.84 -15.09 12.97
C GLN A 234 1.97 -13.82 13.79
N LYS A 235 1.87 -13.89 15.12
CA LYS A 235 2.19 -12.77 16.02
C LYS A 235 3.62 -12.32 15.83
N ALA A 236 4.60 -13.22 15.82
CA ALA A 236 5.99 -12.85 15.54
C ALA A 236 6.19 -12.22 14.16
N LYS A 237 5.41 -12.62 13.14
CA LYS A 237 5.41 -11.96 11.83
C LYS A 237 4.76 -10.58 11.89
N LEU A 238 3.65 -10.43 12.60
CA LEU A 238 2.98 -9.17 12.86
C LEU A 238 3.92 -8.22 13.60
N ASP A 239 4.56 -8.66 14.69
CA ASP A 239 5.53 -7.90 15.47
C ASP A 239 6.68 -7.40 14.58
N ARG A 240 7.19 -8.23 13.67
CA ARG A 240 8.23 -7.82 12.69
C ARG A 240 7.71 -6.77 11.71
N LEU A 241 6.48 -6.90 11.24
CA LEU A 241 5.85 -5.93 10.34
C LEU A 241 5.57 -4.61 11.06
N GLU A 242 5.09 -4.66 12.30
CA GLU A 242 4.87 -3.51 13.17
C GLU A 242 6.19 -2.82 13.53
N ALA A 243 7.25 -3.57 13.83
CA ALA A 243 8.59 -3.02 14.04
C ALA A 243 9.11 -2.32 12.79
N ARG A 244 8.92 -2.92 11.62
CA ARG A 244 9.29 -2.29 10.34
C ARG A 244 8.45 -1.05 10.04
N LEU A 245 7.16 -1.08 10.35
CA LEU A 245 6.26 0.07 10.24
C LEU A 245 6.68 1.20 11.19
N ALA A 246 7.03 0.86 12.44
CA ALA A 246 7.53 1.81 13.42
C ALA A 246 8.87 2.41 12.99
N GLU A 247 9.78 1.61 12.43
CA GLU A 247 11.03 2.10 11.85
C GLU A 247 10.77 3.07 10.68
N MET A 248 9.84 2.73 9.78
CA MET A 248 9.45 3.62 8.68
C MET A 248 8.81 4.93 9.18
N LYS A 249 7.92 4.86 10.18
CA LYS A 249 7.33 6.04 10.82
C LYS A 249 8.37 6.89 11.54
N SER A 250 9.29 6.28 12.28
CA SER A 250 10.35 7.00 12.98
C SER A 250 11.28 7.71 11.99
N LYS A 251 11.65 7.07 10.88
CA LYS A 251 12.39 7.72 9.79
C LYS A 251 11.61 8.89 9.19
N GLN A 252 10.31 8.72 8.97
CA GLN A 252 9.43 9.77 8.48
C GLN A 252 9.34 10.96 9.45
N ASP A 253 9.21 10.71 10.75
CA ASP A 253 9.16 11.76 11.78
C ASP A 253 10.50 12.49 11.90
N GLN A 254 11.62 11.77 11.86
CA GLN A 254 12.96 12.37 11.83
C GLN A 254 13.16 13.24 10.58
N GLN A 255 12.67 12.78 9.42
CA GLN A 255 12.70 13.57 8.19
C GLN A 255 11.84 14.83 8.33
N ARG A 256 10.62 14.73 8.86
CA ARG A 256 9.74 15.89 9.09
C ARG A 256 10.36 16.88 10.08
N GLN A 257 11.00 16.41 11.15
CA GLN A 257 11.71 17.28 12.10
C GLN A 257 12.89 18.00 11.43
N ALA A 258 13.71 17.29 10.66
CA ALA A 258 14.81 17.89 9.91
C ALA A 258 14.31 18.95 8.91
N GLN A 259 13.18 18.69 8.24
CA GLN A 259 12.54 19.68 7.37
C GLN A 259 12.08 20.92 8.14
N GLN A 260 11.46 20.75 9.31
CA GLN A 260 11.03 21.87 10.16
C GLN A 260 12.21 22.71 10.68
N GLU A 261 13.28 22.06 11.13
CA GLU A 261 14.51 22.73 11.56
C GLU A 261 15.18 23.50 10.41
N ALA A 262 15.26 22.90 9.22
CA ALA A 262 15.78 23.58 8.04
C ALA A 262 14.97 24.83 7.67
N GLN A 263 13.62 24.74 7.75
CA GLN A 263 12.74 25.90 7.53
C GLN A 263 12.91 26.99 8.58
N LEU A 264 13.08 26.61 9.86
CA LEU A 264 13.34 27.54 10.95
C LEU A 264 14.65 28.29 10.76
N GLU A 265 15.71 27.57 10.38
CA GLU A 265 17.02 28.17 10.14
C GLU A 265 17.02 29.09 8.92
N GLU A 266 16.31 28.71 7.85
CA GLU A 266 16.10 29.59 6.70
C GLU A 266 15.35 30.88 7.08
N ARG A 267 14.30 30.78 7.91
CA ARG A 267 13.58 31.95 8.43
C ARG A 267 14.50 32.85 9.26
N ARG A 268 15.37 32.27 10.09
CA ARG A 268 16.36 33.05 10.86
C ARG A 268 17.32 33.80 9.95
N LEU A 269 17.84 33.16 8.90
CA LEU A 269 18.70 33.81 7.92
C LEU A 269 17.99 34.97 7.21
N LYS A 270 16.72 34.80 6.83
CA LYS A 270 15.90 35.88 6.25
C LYS A 270 15.69 37.05 7.20
N VAL A 271 15.51 36.80 8.50
CA VAL A 271 15.42 37.86 9.53
C VAL A 271 16.73 38.64 9.60
N VAL A 272 17.87 37.95 9.70
CA VAL A 272 19.19 38.61 9.74
C VAL A 272 19.45 39.44 8.48
N GLU A 273 19.06 38.94 7.31
CA GLU A 273 19.21 39.67 6.06
C GLU A 273 18.29 40.89 6.00
N ALA A 274 17.05 40.78 6.48
CA ALA A 274 16.11 41.91 6.58
C ALA A 274 16.60 42.98 7.56
N GLU A 275 17.17 42.58 8.70
CA GLU A 275 17.79 43.49 9.67
C GLU A 275 18.97 44.26 9.05
N LYS A 276 19.84 43.59 8.28
CA LYS A 276 20.93 44.25 7.56
C LYS A 276 20.41 45.28 6.55
N ARG A 277 19.36 44.95 5.79
CA ARG A 277 18.74 45.90 4.83
C ARG A 277 18.11 47.09 5.55
N ALA A 278 17.43 46.86 6.68
CA ALA A 278 16.85 47.93 7.48
C ALA A 278 17.93 48.87 8.04
N ALA A 279 19.04 48.33 8.53
CA ALA A 279 20.18 49.13 9.00
C ALA A 279 20.82 49.95 7.88
N ALA A 280 20.98 49.38 6.68
CA ALA A 280 21.50 50.11 5.52
C ALA A 280 20.55 51.25 5.09
N ALA A 281 19.24 50.98 5.02
CA ALA A 281 18.24 52.00 4.69
C ALA A 281 18.19 53.13 5.72
N MET A 282 18.35 52.81 7.01
CA MET A 282 18.46 53.83 8.06
C MET A 282 19.72 54.70 7.90
N ALA A 283 20.87 54.11 7.56
CA ALA A 283 22.10 54.84 7.33
C ALA A 283 21.99 55.79 6.12
N GLU A 284 21.36 55.35 5.03
CA GLU A 284 21.07 56.21 3.87
C GLU A 284 20.13 57.36 4.22
N LEU A 285 19.11 57.11 5.03
CA LEU A 285 18.13 58.11 5.44
C LEU A 285 18.78 59.21 6.30
N GLU A 286 19.68 58.84 7.22
CA GLU A 286 20.44 59.82 8.00
C GLU A 286 21.43 60.60 7.13
N ALA A 287 22.10 59.96 6.18
CA ALA A 287 22.97 60.64 5.22
C ALA A 287 22.22 61.67 4.35
N LEU A 288 21.01 61.33 3.89
CA LEU A 288 20.14 62.25 3.15
C LEU A 288 19.67 63.42 4.01
N LYS A 289 19.31 63.18 5.29
CA LYS A 289 18.98 64.27 6.22
C LYS A 289 20.15 65.22 6.44
N GLU A 290 21.37 64.71 6.58
CA GLU A 290 22.57 65.54 6.71
C GLU A 290 22.85 66.37 5.44
N GLN A 291 22.64 65.80 4.25
CA GLN A 291 22.74 66.56 2.99
C GLN A 291 21.72 67.69 2.92
N ILE A 292 20.45 67.41 3.23
CA ILE A 292 19.38 68.42 3.24
C ILE A 292 19.71 69.53 4.25
N ALA A 293 20.19 69.19 5.45
CA ALA A 293 20.58 70.18 6.45
C ALA A 293 21.76 71.06 6.00
N LYS A 294 22.75 70.49 5.29
CA LYS A 294 23.88 71.24 4.72
C LYS A 294 23.43 72.17 3.58
N GLU A 295 22.54 71.71 2.72
CA GLU A 295 22.00 72.54 1.62
C GLU A 295 21.11 73.68 2.14
N GLN A 296 20.29 73.43 3.15
CA GLN A 296 19.47 74.46 3.79
C GLN A 296 20.31 75.47 4.60
N GLY A 297 21.40 75.02 5.24
CA GLY A 297 22.34 75.91 5.92
C GLY A 297 23.18 76.77 4.98
N ALA A 298 23.53 76.25 3.79
CA ALA A 298 24.24 77.00 2.75
C ALA A 298 23.34 78.05 2.08
N SER A 299 22.05 77.75 1.90
CA SER A 299 21.09 78.69 1.30
C SER A 299 20.62 79.81 2.25
N ALA A 300 20.90 79.70 3.55
CA ALA A 300 20.63 80.75 4.54
C ALA A 300 21.80 81.73 4.75
N MET A 301 22.97 81.46 4.15
CA MET A 301 24.16 82.32 4.21
C MET A 301 24.48 83.07 2.89
N SER A 302 23.64 82.92 1.85
CA SER A 302 23.65 83.79 0.66
C SER A 302 22.50 84.78 0.72
#